data_AF-A0A2M8APD4-F1
#
_entry.id   AF-A0A2M8APD4-F1
#
_cell.length_a   1.000
_cell.length_b   1.000
_cell.length_c   1.000
_cell.angle_alpha   90.00
_cell.angle_beta   90.00
_cell.angle_gamma   90.00
#
_symmetry.space_group_name_H-M   'P 1'
#
loop_
_entity.id
_entity.type
_entity.pdbx_description
1 polymer ?
#
loop_
_entity_poly.entity_id
_entity_poly.type
_entity_poly.pdbx_seq_one_letter_code
_entity_poly.pdbx_strand_id
1 'polypeptide(L)' 'MKIISTNLATPTTIIWNGKEETTGIYKNPTNKPIFIGKSDVKNDEVSDREHHGGFYK' A
#
# COMPACT_ATOMS: atom_id res chain seq x y z
N MET A 1 -14.36 -0.14 -19.65
CA MET A 1 -13.34 0.03 -18.59
C MET A 1 -13.21 -1.29 -17.82
N LYS A 2 -12.00 -1.80 -17.57
CA LYS A 2 -11.78 -3.05 -16.83
C LYS A 2 -10.58 -2.90 -15.89
N ILE A 3 -10.70 -3.34 -14.64
CA ILE A 3 -9.57 -3.50 -13.72
C ILE A 3 -8.87 -4.81 -14.07
N ILE A 4 -7.58 -4.76 -14.41
CA ILE A 4 -6.79 -5.94 -14.81
C ILE A 4 -5.97 -6.54 -13.68
N SER A 5 -5.72 -5.80 -12.60
CA SER A 5 -5.04 -6.29 -11.41
C SER A 5 -5.41 -5.47 -10.18
N THR A 6 -5.41 -6.12 -9.01
CA THR A 6 -5.39 -5.50 -7.69
C THR A 6 -4.14 -5.96 -6.99
N ASN A 7 -3.36 -5.03 -6.46
CA ASN A 7 -2.06 -5.33 -5.87
C ASN A 7 -2.01 -4.81 -4.43
N LEU A 8 -1.42 -5.59 -3.52
CA LEU A 8 -1.23 -5.25 -2.11
C LEU A 8 0.26 -5.20 -1.79
N ALA A 9 0.66 -4.47 -0.75
CA ALA A 9 2.03 -4.46 -0.25
C ALA A 9 2.11 -4.81 1.24
N THR A 10 3.26 -5.34 1.64
CA THR A 10 3.70 -5.32 3.03
C THR A 10 4.91 -4.39 3.10
N PRO A 11 4.95 -3.39 4.01
CA PRO A 11 6.09 -2.51 4.13
C PRO A 11 7.37 -3.32 4.31
N THR A 12 8.37 -3.00 3.50
CA THR A 12 9.66 -3.69 3.49
C THR A 12 10.77 -2.66 3.61
N THR A 13 11.71 -2.91 4.51
CA THR A 13 12.91 -2.07 4.64
C THR A 13 13.92 -2.43 3.54
N ILE A 14 14.39 -1.42 2.83
CA ILE A 14 15.42 -1.53 1.79
C ILE A 14 16.56 -0.55 2.05
N ILE A 15 17.71 -0.79 1.43
CA ILE A 15 18.75 0.23 1.32
C ILE A 15 18.49 1.07 0.08
N TRP A 16 18.15 2.34 0.28
CA TRP A 16 17.95 3.33 -0.77
C TRP A 16 18.93 4.49 -0.56
N ASN A 17 19.76 4.78 -1.56
CA ASN A 17 20.81 5.82 -1.48
C ASN A 17 21.72 5.69 -0.24
N GLY A 18 22.05 4.46 0.15
CA GLY A 18 22.90 4.19 1.32
C GLY A 18 22.21 4.37 2.67
N LYS A 19 20.88 4.55 2.71
CA LYS A 19 20.07 4.65 3.92
C LYS A 19 19.05 3.54 3.99
N GLU A 20 18.74 3.07 5.19
CA GLU A 20 17.59 2.21 5.43
C GLU A 20 16.31 3.02 5.29
N GLU A 21 15.45 2.61 4.35
CA GLU A 21 14.16 3.23 4.08
C GLU A 21 13.09 2.14 4.08
N THR A 22 11.97 2.38 4.76
CA THR A 22 10.81 1.48 4.72
C THR A 22 9.85 1.91 3.63
N THR A 23 9.50 0.99 2.74
CA THR A 23 8.65 1.29 1.58
C THR A 23 7.61 0.21 1.32
N GLY A 24 6.43 0.62 0.87
CA GLY A 24 5.38 -0.24 0.32
C GLY A 24 5.38 -0.29 -1.22
N ILE A 25 6.46 0.12 -1.88
CA ILE A 25 6.52 0.22 -3.35
C ILE A 25 6.44 -1.16 -4.05
N TYR A 26 6.93 -2.21 -3.39
CA TYR A 26 6.87 -3.58 -3.91
C TYR A 26 5.49 -4.19 -3.67
N LYS A 27 4.60 -4.01 -4.66
CA LYS A 27 3.24 -4.53 -4.65
C LYS A 27 3.15 -5.83 -5.43
N ASN A 28 2.43 -6.80 -4.86
CA ASN A 28 2.18 -8.09 -5.50
C ASN A 28 0.71 -8.22 -5.89
N PRO A 29 0.40 -8.75 -7.08
CA PRO A 29 -0.98 -8.98 -7.48
C PRO A 29 -1.64 -10.01 -6.56
N THR A 30 -2.91 -9.80 -6.26
CA THR A 30 -3.74 -10.79 -5.55
C THR A 30 -4.86 -11.28 -6.45
N ASN A 31 -5.10 -12.59 -6.40
CA ASN A 31 -6.25 -13.24 -6.99
C ASN A 31 -7.43 -13.36 -6.00
N LYS A 32 -7.24 -12.91 -4.76
CA LYS A 32 -8.29 -12.87 -3.73
C LYS A 32 -9.04 -11.54 -3.81
N PRO A 33 -10.35 -11.52 -3.48
CA PRO A 33 -11.10 -10.27 -3.37
C PRO A 33 -10.42 -9.31 -2.38
N ILE A 34 -10.34 -8.04 -2.74
CA ILE A 34 -9.91 -6.96 -1.84
C ILE A 34 -11.15 -6.25 -1.28
N PHE A 35 -11.05 -5.79 -0.05
CA PHE A 35 -12.08 -4.96 0.57
C PHE A 35 -11.59 -3.53 0.67
N ILE A 36 -12.28 -2.61 0.00
CA ILE A 36 -12.00 -1.18 0.06
C ILE A 36 -12.83 -0.60 1.21
N GLY A 37 -12.16 -0.22 2.29
CA GLY A 37 -12.75 0.50 3.41
C GLY A 37 -12.79 2.00 3.16
N LYS A 38 -13.29 2.74 4.15
CA LYS A 38 -13.42 4.22 4.05
C LYS A 38 -12.07 4.93 3.90
N SER A 39 -11.04 4.45 4.59
CA SER A 39 -9.71 5.07 4.66
C SER A 39 -8.59 4.20 4.11
N ASP A 40 -8.82 2.90 3.95
CA ASP A 40 -7.78 1.90 3.73
C ASP A 40 -8.32 0.69 2.96
N VAL A 41 -7.45 -0.02 2.25
CA VAL A 41 -7.74 -1.36 1.73
C VAL A 41 -7.40 -2.39 2.80
N LYS A 42 -8.29 -3.34 3.07
CA LYS A 42 -8.06 -4.38 4.09
C LYS A 42 -6.82 -5.21 3.72
N ASN A 43 -5.93 -5.40 4.69
CA ASN A 43 -4.63 -6.08 4.55
C ASN A 43 -3.62 -5.33 3.64
N ASP A 44 -3.85 -4.04 3.40
CA ASP A 44 -2.85 -3.11 2.87
C ASP A 44 -2.58 -2.03 3.92
N GLU A 45 -1.60 -1.17 3.65
CA GLU A 45 -1.22 -0.11 4.56
C GLU A 45 -1.06 1.25 3.87
N VAL A 46 -1.53 2.28 4.56
CA VAL A 46 -1.18 3.68 4.30
C VAL A 46 -0.20 4.13 5.40
N SER A 47 1.10 4.14 5.08
CA SER A 47 2.16 4.34 6.08
C SER A 47 2.34 5.81 6.51
N ASP A 48 2.10 6.78 5.63
CA ASP A 48 2.12 8.22 5.98
C ASP A 48 0.71 8.78 5.91
N ARG A 49 0.02 8.87 7.06
CA ARG A 49 -1.35 9.41 7.15
C ARG A 49 -1.41 10.93 7.27
N GLU A 50 -0.28 11.61 7.41
CA GLU A 50 -0.24 13.07 7.44
C GLU A 50 -0.36 13.62 6.00
N HIS A 51 0.39 13.02 5.09
CA HIS A 51 0.44 13.42 3.68
C HIS A 51 -0.38 12.52 2.75
N HIS A 52 -0.59 11.24 3.10
CA HIS A 52 -1.31 10.27 2.25
C HIS A 52 -2.54 9.70 2.96
N GLY A 53 -3.72 10.02 2.42
CA GLY A 53 -4.99 9.40 2.84
C GLY A 53 -5.31 9.47 4.34
N GLY A 54 -6.18 8.57 4.81
CA GLY A 54 -6.61 8.51 6.21
C GLY A 54 -7.94 9.21 6.49
N PHE A 55 -8.39 9.15 7.74
CA PHE A 55 -9.74 9.61 8.13
C PHE A 55 -9.98 11.11 7.92
N TYR A 56 -8.92 11.91 7.88
CA TYR A 56 -8.96 13.38 7.81
C TYR A 56 -8.63 13.95 6.42
N LYS A 57 -8.51 13.12 5.38
CA LYS A 57 -8.37 13.51 3.97
C LYS A 57 -9.60 13.07 3.20
#